data_AF-A0A3P7LYN9-F1
#
_entry.id   AF-A0A3P7LYN9-F1
#
_cell.length_a   1.000
_cell.length_b   1.000
_cell.length_c   1.000
_cell.angle_alpha   90.00
_cell.angle_beta   90.00
_cell.angle_gamma   90.00
#
_symmetry.space_group_name_H-M   'P 1'
#
loop_
_entity.id
_entity.type
_entity.pdbx_description
1 polymer ?
#
loop_
_entity_poly.entity_id
_entity_poly.type
_entity_poly.pdbx_seq_one_letter_code
_entity_poly.pdbx_strand_id
1 'polypeptide(L)'
;MDKEDMVECLGTIAKSGSKEFMEKNKDNAEAVIGQFGVGFYSAFMVADSVVVTSRKVGQPDEKGLKWTWNGGNSYELSDEKGLPTGTRVVIHLKPGDSASFCKADRVKEIIDKYSYFVAAPILLNGERVNSLNAIWTLQPKDVTKEMHETFFKQLAKQQKREAFHRPCYTIHYKTDTPVSLRSVLYIPQHRFSMLEYAAQAQNRDCGLSLYARRVLIKPNAKELLPNYLHFIMGVVDSEDIPLNLSREMLQNNPVLRKLRKILTDKILSYLQNEMKKDSEKYADFYKQYSLFLKEGIVTQPDHSEKV
;
A
#
# COMPACT_ATOMS: atom_id res chain seq x y z
N MET A 1 -12.64 19.03 14.21
CA MET A 1 -14.06 18.71 13.97
C MET A 1 -14.86 19.66 14.84
N ASP A 2 -15.90 20.28 14.30
CA ASP A 2 -16.92 20.97 15.10
C ASP A 2 -18.01 19.97 15.53
N LYS A 3 -19.09 20.48 16.13
CA LYS A 3 -20.14 19.65 16.72
C LYS A 3 -20.87 18.87 15.63
N GLU A 4 -21.22 19.54 14.54
CA GLU A 4 -21.82 18.92 13.36
C GLU A 4 -20.90 17.83 12.79
N ASP A 5 -19.62 18.14 12.57
CA ASP A 5 -18.63 17.18 12.07
C ASP A 5 -18.59 15.90 12.95
N MET A 6 -18.60 16.04 14.28
CA MET A 6 -18.54 14.90 15.20
C MET A 6 -19.81 14.05 15.16
N VAL A 7 -20.99 14.66 15.16
CA VAL A 7 -22.26 13.93 15.07
C VAL A 7 -22.36 13.19 13.74
N GLU A 8 -21.96 13.83 12.66
CA GLU A 8 -22.06 13.25 11.32
C GLU A 8 -21.00 12.19 11.03
N CYS A 9 -19.74 12.42 11.42
CA CYS A 9 -18.63 11.52 11.06
C CYS A 9 -18.34 10.45 12.12
N LEU A 10 -18.64 10.69 13.40
CA LEU A 10 -18.42 9.72 14.50
C LEU A 10 -19.73 9.13 15.02
N GLY A 11 -20.83 9.88 14.93
CA GLY A 11 -22.16 9.43 15.37
C GLY A 11 -22.95 8.66 14.32
N THR A 12 -22.60 8.75 13.03
CA THR A 12 -23.33 8.10 11.93
C THR A 12 -22.45 7.07 11.23
N ILE A 13 -22.80 5.79 11.37
CA ILE A 13 -22.07 4.70 10.72
C ILE A 13 -22.19 4.84 9.20
N ALA A 14 -21.07 4.62 8.51
CA ALA A 14 -20.95 4.66 7.05
C ALA A 14 -21.14 6.04 6.39
N LYS A 15 -21.11 7.14 7.16
CA LYS A 15 -21.02 8.51 6.62
C LYS A 15 -19.55 8.96 6.57
N SER A 16 -19.11 9.42 5.38
CA SER A 16 -17.71 9.80 5.15
C SER A 16 -17.59 11.28 4.77
N GLY A 17 -17.27 12.14 5.74
CA GLY A 17 -17.00 13.57 5.44
C GLY A 17 -15.86 13.76 4.44
N SER A 18 -14.87 12.86 4.44
CA SER A 18 -13.79 12.83 3.44
C SER A 18 -14.29 12.54 2.02
N LYS A 19 -15.36 11.74 1.86
CA LYS A 19 -15.96 11.49 0.54
C LYS A 19 -16.67 12.73 0.01
N GLU A 20 -17.49 13.35 0.86
CA GLU A 20 -18.18 14.60 0.51
C GLU A 20 -17.18 15.72 0.18
N PHE A 21 -16.05 15.76 0.88
CA PHE A 21 -14.97 16.69 0.56
C PHE A 21 -14.38 16.46 -0.84
N MET A 22 -14.11 15.21 -1.24
CA MET A 22 -13.61 14.91 -2.58
C MET A 22 -14.62 15.26 -3.69
N GLU A 23 -15.92 15.02 -3.45
CA GLU A 23 -16.97 15.37 -4.40
C GLU A 23 -17.06 16.89 -4.63
N LYS A 24 -16.85 17.67 -3.57
CA LYS A 24 -16.83 19.14 -3.61
C LYS A 24 -15.48 19.72 -4.07
N ASN A 25 -14.38 18.99 -3.95
CA ASN A 25 -13.01 19.46 -4.21
C ASN A 25 -12.23 18.43 -5.03
N LYS A 26 -12.55 18.30 -6.32
CA LYS A 26 -11.95 17.32 -7.23
C LYS A 26 -10.42 17.43 -7.33
N ASP A 27 -9.88 18.65 -7.24
CA ASP A 27 -8.44 18.91 -7.42
C ASP A 27 -7.58 18.43 -6.24
N ASN A 28 -8.17 18.22 -5.05
CA ASN A 28 -7.47 17.76 -3.85
C ASN A 28 -7.85 16.32 -3.45
N ALA A 29 -8.53 15.59 -4.33
CA ALA A 29 -9.04 14.26 -4.03
C ALA A 29 -7.92 13.20 -3.90
N GLU A 30 -6.77 13.37 -4.57
CA GLU A 30 -5.68 12.37 -4.58
C GLU A 30 -5.10 12.09 -3.18
N ALA A 31 -5.05 13.10 -2.30
CA ALA A 31 -4.50 12.97 -0.94
C ALA A 31 -5.49 12.33 0.06
N VAL A 32 -6.76 12.21 -0.32
CA VAL A 32 -7.82 11.72 0.58
C VAL A 32 -7.90 10.20 0.51
N ILE A 33 -7.69 9.56 1.67
CA ILE A 33 -7.73 8.10 1.83
C ILE A 33 -9.16 7.66 2.21
N GLY A 34 -9.77 8.21 3.26
CA GLY A 34 -11.07 7.73 3.75
C GLY A 34 -12.23 8.03 2.80
N GLN A 35 -13.04 7.03 2.43
CA GLN A 35 -14.23 7.21 1.57
C GLN A 35 -15.52 6.63 2.13
N PHE A 36 -15.44 5.75 3.13
CA PHE A 36 -16.57 4.90 3.54
C PHE A 36 -17.11 5.21 4.93
N GLY A 37 -16.42 6.04 5.72
CA GLY A 37 -16.91 6.39 7.06
C GLY A 37 -16.88 5.25 8.09
N VAL A 38 -16.25 4.11 7.77
CA VAL A 38 -16.19 2.94 8.68
C VAL A 38 -14.84 2.78 9.38
N GLY A 39 -13.80 3.48 8.93
CA GLY A 39 -12.43 3.29 9.43
C GLY A 39 -12.28 3.56 10.92
N PHE A 40 -12.94 4.60 11.43
CA PHE A 40 -12.95 4.92 12.87
C PHE A 40 -13.53 3.78 13.72
N TYR A 41 -14.63 3.17 13.28
CA TYR A 41 -15.33 2.11 14.00
C TYR A 41 -14.53 0.81 14.10
N SER A 42 -13.48 0.62 13.29
CA SER A 42 -12.55 -0.50 13.45
C SER A 42 -11.85 -0.50 14.83
N ALA A 43 -11.75 0.66 15.49
CA ALA A 43 -11.24 0.76 16.85
C ALA A 43 -12.08 -0.04 17.86
N PHE A 44 -13.40 -0.15 17.66
CA PHE A 44 -14.31 -0.85 18.59
C PHE A 44 -14.06 -2.36 18.64
N MET A 45 -13.39 -2.91 17.63
CA MET A 45 -12.99 -4.32 17.62
C MET A 45 -12.03 -4.62 18.78
N VAL A 46 -11.13 -3.68 19.07
CA VAL A 46 -10.00 -3.85 20.02
C VAL A 46 -10.15 -3.04 21.30
N ALA A 47 -11.19 -2.20 21.42
CA ALA A 47 -11.36 -1.23 22.51
C ALA A 47 -12.54 -1.56 23.43
N ASP A 48 -12.36 -1.40 24.74
CA ASP A 48 -13.44 -1.32 25.73
C ASP A 48 -14.10 0.06 25.70
N SER A 49 -13.32 1.12 25.50
CA SER A 49 -13.82 2.48 25.32
C SER A 49 -12.93 3.31 24.39
N VAL A 50 -13.52 4.34 23.79
CA VAL A 50 -12.84 5.26 22.89
C VAL A 50 -13.21 6.68 23.27
N VAL A 51 -12.20 7.53 23.44
CA VAL A 51 -12.36 8.96 23.70
C VAL A 51 -11.75 9.74 22.55
N VAL A 52 -12.54 10.59 21.91
CA VAL A 52 -12.09 11.50 20.85
C VAL A 52 -12.19 12.92 21.37
N THR A 53 -11.09 13.66 21.27
CA THR A 53 -11.03 15.09 21.59
C THR A 53 -10.63 15.83 20.33
N SER A 54 -11.36 16.89 19.95
CA SER A 54 -11.02 17.65 18.76
C SER A 54 -11.35 19.13 18.92
N ARG A 55 -10.53 19.97 18.26
CA ARG A 55 -10.83 21.38 18.00
C ARG A 55 -10.63 21.66 16.53
N LYS A 56 -11.65 22.20 15.87
CA LYS A 56 -11.60 22.58 14.45
C LYS A 56 -10.60 23.73 14.25
N VAL A 57 -9.87 23.68 13.14
CA VAL A 57 -8.97 24.79 12.76
C VAL A 57 -9.77 26.08 12.60
N GLY A 58 -9.22 27.20 13.08
CA GLY A 58 -9.85 28.52 13.03
C GLY A 58 -10.89 28.77 14.13
N GLN A 59 -11.23 27.78 14.98
CA GLN A 59 -12.10 28.01 16.13
C GLN A 59 -11.30 28.35 17.40
N PRO A 60 -11.89 29.16 18.32
CA PRO A 60 -11.22 29.57 19.55
C PRO A 60 -11.08 28.42 20.56
N ASP A 61 -10.23 28.61 21.57
CA ASP A 61 -9.83 27.59 22.54
C ASP A 61 -11.00 27.04 23.37
N GLU A 62 -12.10 27.79 23.50
CA GLU A 62 -13.31 27.36 24.23
C GLU A 62 -14.21 26.42 23.43
N LYS A 63 -13.96 26.23 22.13
CA LYS A 63 -14.80 25.42 21.22
C LYS A 63 -14.29 23.99 21.01
N GLY A 64 -13.40 23.51 21.87
CA GLY A 64 -13.02 22.10 21.85
C GLY A 64 -14.15 21.19 22.30
N LEU A 65 -14.16 19.96 21.78
CA LEU A 65 -15.20 18.96 22.00
C LEU A 65 -14.60 17.62 22.41
N LYS A 66 -15.32 16.91 23.27
CA LYS A 66 -15.04 15.56 23.73
C LYS A 66 -16.19 14.63 23.37
N TRP A 67 -15.88 13.59 22.61
CA TRP A 67 -16.76 12.49 22.27
C TRP A 67 -16.28 11.23 23.00
N THR A 68 -17.18 10.49 23.65
CA THR A 68 -16.85 9.29 24.43
C THR A 68 -17.79 8.14 24.09
N TRP A 69 -17.23 6.95 23.90
CA TRP A 69 -17.95 5.70 23.75
C TRP A 69 -17.42 4.65 24.72
N ASN A 70 -18.32 3.98 25.45
CA ASN A 70 -17.98 3.05 26.54
C ASN A 70 -18.49 1.62 26.24
N GLY A 71 -18.36 1.13 25.01
CA GLY A 71 -18.76 -0.25 24.67
C GLY A 71 -20.24 -0.45 24.34
N GLY A 72 -21.09 0.57 24.50
CA GLY A 72 -22.54 0.50 24.29
C GLY A 72 -23.02 0.89 22.89
N ASN A 73 -24.34 1.08 22.75
CA ASN A 73 -24.98 1.54 21.51
C ASN A 73 -25.11 3.07 21.40
N SER A 74 -24.60 3.80 22.40
CA SER A 74 -24.66 5.26 22.48
C SER A 74 -23.28 5.86 22.74
N TYR A 75 -23.17 7.15 22.50
CA TYR A 75 -22.00 7.96 22.80
C TYR A 75 -22.42 9.22 23.54
N GLU A 76 -21.45 9.85 24.21
CA GLU A 76 -21.61 11.13 24.89
C GLU A 76 -20.78 12.20 24.18
N LEU A 77 -21.30 13.42 24.09
CA LEU A 77 -20.64 14.58 23.52
C LEU A 77 -20.71 15.75 24.50
N SER A 78 -19.55 16.32 24.84
CA SER A 78 -19.43 17.44 25.77
C SER A 78 -18.38 18.45 25.31
N ASP A 79 -18.43 19.67 25.84
CA ASP A 79 -17.43 20.70 25.59
C ASP A 79 -16.14 20.41 26.38
N GLU A 80 -14.98 20.61 25.76
CA GLU A 80 -13.67 20.49 26.41
C GLU A 80 -12.75 21.63 25.96
N LYS A 81 -12.38 22.49 26.91
CA LYS A 81 -11.61 23.72 26.63
C LYS A 81 -10.11 23.46 26.63
N GLY A 82 -9.36 24.32 25.94
CA GLY A 82 -7.89 24.29 25.96
C GLY A 82 -7.28 23.15 25.13
N LEU A 83 -8.07 22.52 24.25
CA LEU A 83 -7.57 21.52 23.32
C LEU A 83 -6.75 22.19 22.21
N PRO A 84 -5.63 21.59 21.76
CA PRO A 84 -4.93 22.06 20.57
C PRO A 84 -5.79 21.84 19.31
N THR A 85 -5.50 22.60 18.24
CA THR A 85 -6.10 22.35 16.93
C THR A 85 -5.80 20.93 16.45
N GLY A 86 -6.82 20.21 15.98
CA GLY A 86 -6.69 18.85 15.45
C GLY A 86 -7.59 17.85 16.16
N THR A 87 -7.22 16.57 16.10
CA THR A 87 -7.99 15.47 16.71
C THR A 87 -7.05 14.52 17.43
N ARG A 88 -7.38 14.18 18.68
CA ARG A 88 -6.73 13.15 19.48
C ARG A 88 -7.73 12.03 19.74
N VAL A 89 -7.35 10.80 19.41
CA VAL A 89 -8.13 9.59 19.68
C VAL A 89 -7.39 8.75 20.72
N VAL A 90 -8.04 8.48 21.83
CA VAL A 90 -7.55 7.60 22.90
C VAL A 90 -8.38 6.32 22.87
N ILE A 91 -7.69 5.19 22.74
CA ILE A 91 -8.31 3.88 22.66
C ILE A 91 -7.95 3.13 23.95
N HIS A 92 -8.96 2.85 24.78
CA HIS A 92 -8.80 2.00 25.95
C HIS A 92 -8.98 0.56 25.49
N LEU A 93 -7.87 -0.16 25.35
CA LEU A 93 -7.84 -1.49 24.75
C LEU A 93 -8.46 -2.54 25.68
N LYS A 94 -9.14 -3.51 25.06
CA LYS A 94 -9.63 -4.71 25.75
C LYS A 94 -8.45 -5.49 26.36
N PRO A 95 -8.67 -6.24 27.45
CA PRO A 95 -7.69 -7.19 27.95
C PRO A 95 -7.42 -8.32 26.92
N GLY A 96 -6.42 -9.14 27.20
CA GLY A 96 -6.01 -10.25 26.33
C GLY A 96 -5.21 -9.77 25.12
N ASP A 97 -5.50 -10.30 23.93
CA ASP A 97 -4.71 -10.05 22.71
C ASP A 97 -4.66 -8.57 22.32
N SER A 98 -5.73 -7.82 22.59
CA SER A 98 -5.80 -6.39 22.25
C SER A 98 -4.80 -5.54 23.06
N ALA A 99 -4.44 -5.97 24.27
CA ALA A 99 -3.43 -5.29 25.10
C ALA A 99 -2.04 -5.30 24.44
N SER A 100 -1.78 -6.21 23.49
CA SER A 100 -0.52 -6.22 22.71
C SER A 100 -0.31 -4.94 21.89
N PHE A 101 -1.38 -4.22 21.54
CA PHE A 101 -1.27 -2.94 20.82
C PHE A 101 -0.75 -1.78 21.70
N CYS A 102 -0.57 -1.98 23.02
CA CYS A 102 0.19 -1.06 23.87
C CYS A 102 1.71 -1.16 23.67
N LYS A 103 2.21 -2.24 23.04
CA LYS A 103 3.66 -2.46 22.87
C LYS A 103 4.16 -1.68 21.67
N ALA A 104 5.16 -0.83 21.87
CA ALA A 104 5.74 0.02 20.82
C ALA A 104 6.20 -0.81 19.60
N ASP A 105 6.90 -1.92 19.81
CA ASP A 105 7.36 -2.79 18.72
C ASP A 105 6.21 -3.32 17.87
N ARG A 106 5.10 -3.70 18.51
CA ARG A 106 3.92 -4.21 17.81
C ARG A 106 3.28 -3.12 16.95
N VAL A 107 3.16 -1.91 17.47
CA VAL A 107 2.63 -0.76 16.72
C VAL A 107 3.58 -0.41 15.57
N LYS A 108 4.89 -0.44 15.81
CA LYS A 108 5.91 -0.20 14.78
C LYS A 108 5.81 -1.21 13.64
N GLU A 109 5.67 -2.50 13.92
CA GLU A 109 5.46 -3.53 12.89
C GLU A 109 4.22 -3.24 12.02
N ILE A 110 3.13 -2.76 12.64
CA ILE A 110 1.89 -2.44 11.94
C ILE A 110 2.10 -1.21 11.05
N ILE A 111 2.75 -0.16 11.55
CA ILE A 111 3.09 1.04 10.78
C ILE A 111 4.00 0.66 9.60
N ASP A 112 5.08 -0.07 9.87
CA ASP A 112 6.06 -0.52 8.87
C ASP A 112 5.41 -1.36 7.76
N LYS A 113 4.32 -2.06 8.08
CA LYS A 113 3.57 -2.89 7.14
C LYS A 113 2.53 -2.11 6.34
N TYR A 114 1.69 -1.31 6.98
CA TYR A 114 0.48 -0.75 6.34
C TYR A 114 0.59 0.74 5.99
N SER A 115 1.38 1.49 6.75
CA SER A 115 1.38 2.95 6.72
C SER A 115 2.76 3.57 6.49
N TYR A 116 3.77 2.74 6.21
CA TYR A 116 5.15 3.18 6.05
C TYR A 116 5.34 4.23 4.95
N PHE A 117 4.48 4.25 3.94
CA PHE A 117 4.57 5.18 2.80
C PHE A 117 3.48 6.26 2.80
N VAL A 118 2.76 6.41 3.91
CA VAL A 118 1.84 7.54 4.12
C VAL A 118 2.63 8.85 4.02
N ALA A 119 2.06 9.84 3.33
CA ALA A 119 2.73 11.09 3.01
C ALA A 119 3.06 11.95 4.25
N ALA A 120 2.23 11.86 5.29
CA ALA A 120 2.42 12.61 6.54
C ALA A 120 3.46 11.92 7.44
N PRO A 121 4.29 12.68 8.18
CA PRO A 121 5.16 12.11 9.21
C PRO A 121 4.36 11.39 10.30
N ILE A 122 4.77 10.18 10.62
CA ILE A 122 4.22 9.35 11.70
C ILE A 122 5.28 9.29 12.79
N LEU A 123 4.91 9.74 13.99
CA LEU A 123 5.73 9.66 15.19
C LEU A 123 5.18 8.57 16.11
N LEU A 124 6.04 7.64 16.52
CA LEU A 124 5.75 6.63 17.54
C LEU A 124 6.56 7.00 18.78
N ASN A 125 5.88 7.33 19.89
CA ASN A 125 6.51 7.77 21.14
C ASN A 125 7.53 8.91 20.96
N GLY A 126 7.25 9.84 20.02
CA GLY A 126 8.11 10.99 19.72
C GLY A 126 9.16 10.74 18.64
N GLU A 127 9.37 9.49 18.21
CA GLU A 127 10.35 9.16 17.17
C GLU A 127 9.68 8.97 15.81
N ARG A 128 10.23 9.57 14.76
CA ARG A 128 9.71 9.42 13.39
C ARG A 128 10.01 8.02 12.86
N VAL A 129 8.97 7.28 12.47
CA VAL A 129 9.10 5.89 12.01
C VAL A 129 9.02 5.72 10.48
N ASN A 130 8.29 6.60 9.76
CA ASN A 130 8.25 6.59 8.30
C ASN A 130 9.22 7.63 7.70
N SER A 131 10.35 7.17 7.18
CA SER A 131 11.42 8.04 6.66
C SER A 131 11.64 7.94 5.15
N LEU A 132 11.12 6.91 4.48
CA LEU A 132 11.32 6.71 3.05
C LEU A 132 10.19 7.31 2.22
N ASN A 133 10.57 7.95 1.12
CA ASN A 133 9.64 8.46 0.13
C ASN A 133 9.02 7.33 -0.69
N ALA A 134 7.73 7.47 -1.01
CA ALA A 134 7.04 6.61 -1.96
C ALA A 134 7.54 6.89 -3.39
N ILE A 135 8.72 6.35 -3.75
CA ILE A 135 9.43 6.72 -4.99
C ILE A 135 8.61 6.47 -6.26
N TRP A 136 7.66 5.52 -6.23
CA TRP A 136 6.76 5.25 -7.36
C TRP A 136 5.85 6.43 -7.70
N THR A 137 5.62 7.35 -6.75
CA THR A 137 4.80 8.55 -6.95
C THR A 137 5.56 9.67 -7.67
N LEU A 138 6.89 9.69 -7.57
CA LEU A 138 7.75 10.66 -8.22
C LEU A 138 7.80 10.42 -9.74
N GLN A 139 8.34 11.38 -10.52
CA GLN A 139 8.58 11.12 -11.93
C GLN A 139 9.83 10.23 -12.09
N PRO A 140 9.85 9.30 -13.06
CA PRO A 140 11.00 8.41 -13.25
C PRO A 140 12.35 9.13 -13.41
N LYS A 141 12.34 10.31 -14.01
CA LYS A 141 13.54 11.16 -14.18
C LYS A 141 14.07 11.77 -12.87
N ASP A 142 13.23 11.87 -11.84
CA ASP A 142 13.56 12.48 -10.55
C ASP A 142 13.99 11.41 -9.52
N VAL A 143 14.00 10.13 -9.90
CA VAL A 143 14.39 9.02 -9.02
C VAL A 143 15.78 8.53 -9.42
N THR A 144 16.75 8.68 -8.52
CA THR A 144 18.13 8.23 -8.78
C THR A 144 18.27 6.71 -8.61
N LYS A 145 19.38 6.17 -9.09
CA LYS A 145 19.73 4.77 -8.90
C LYS A 145 19.84 4.39 -7.42
N GLU A 146 20.41 5.27 -6.60
CA GLU A 146 20.59 5.08 -5.16
C GLU A 146 19.23 5.03 -4.44
N MET A 147 18.27 5.85 -4.87
CA MET A 147 16.90 5.80 -4.37
C MET A 147 16.25 4.45 -4.70
N HIS A 148 16.43 3.96 -5.93
CA HIS A 148 15.95 2.64 -6.33
C HIS A 148 16.60 1.51 -5.52
N GLU A 149 17.92 1.52 -5.33
CA GLU A 149 18.63 0.49 -4.57
C GLU A 149 18.23 0.49 -3.08
N THR A 150 18.08 1.67 -2.47
CA THR A 150 17.63 1.81 -1.09
C THR A 150 16.22 1.27 -0.92
N PHE A 151 15.33 1.64 -1.85
CA PHE A 151 13.95 1.17 -1.85
C PHE A 151 13.85 -0.35 -2.08
N PHE A 152 14.64 -0.89 -3.00
CA PHE A 152 14.70 -2.33 -3.26
C PHE A 152 15.12 -3.13 -2.03
N LYS A 153 16.18 -2.70 -1.32
CA LYS A 153 16.62 -3.33 -0.06
C LYS A 153 15.54 -3.30 1.01
N GLN A 154 14.82 -2.19 1.14
CA GLN A 154 13.71 -2.08 2.09
C GLN A 154 12.58 -3.05 1.73
N LEU A 155 12.20 -3.13 0.45
CA LEU A 155 11.19 -4.10 -0.01
C LEU A 155 11.62 -5.54 0.26
N ALA A 156 12.87 -5.88 -0.04
CA ALA A 156 13.43 -7.21 0.22
C ALA A 156 13.35 -7.57 1.70
N LYS A 157 13.72 -6.64 2.61
CA LYS A 157 13.60 -6.83 4.06
C LYS A 157 12.13 -7.03 4.49
N GLN A 158 11.22 -6.17 4.04
CA GLN A 158 9.79 -6.26 4.38
C GLN A 158 9.16 -7.58 3.92
N GLN A 159 9.61 -8.10 2.78
CA GLN A 159 9.13 -9.37 2.22
C GLN A 159 9.90 -10.60 2.72
N LYS A 160 10.85 -10.43 3.65
CA LYS A 160 11.74 -11.50 4.16
C LYS A 160 12.54 -12.20 3.04
N ARG A 161 12.97 -11.43 2.04
CA ARG A 161 13.75 -11.87 0.87
C ARG A 161 15.17 -11.25 0.91
N GLU A 162 15.85 -11.34 2.05
CA GLU A 162 17.12 -10.64 2.31
C GLU A 162 18.27 -11.08 1.41
N ALA A 163 18.18 -12.26 0.80
CA ALA A 163 19.10 -12.72 -0.25
C ALA A 163 19.12 -11.80 -1.49
N PHE A 164 18.07 -10.99 -1.68
CA PHE A 164 17.98 -10.06 -2.80
C PHE A 164 18.58 -8.71 -2.41
N HIS A 165 19.84 -8.51 -2.78
CA HIS A 165 20.60 -7.32 -2.40
C HIS A 165 20.50 -6.15 -3.39
N ARG A 166 20.38 -6.45 -4.70
CA ARG A 166 20.32 -5.46 -5.78
C ARG A 166 19.39 -5.91 -6.92
N PRO A 167 18.80 -4.97 -7.68
CA PRO A 167 18.08 -5.27 -8.90
C PRO A 167 19.03 -5.31 -10.12
N CYS A 168 18.84 -6.27 -11.03
CA CYS A 168 19.51 -6.28 -12.34
C CYS A 168 18.78 -5.38 -13.36
N TYR A 169 17.46 -5.26 -13.22
CA TYR A 169 16.62 -4.36 -14.00
C TYR A 169 15.64 -3.59 -13.10
N THR A 170 15.36 -2.36 -13.51
CA THR A 170 14.44 -1.44 -12.83
C THR A 170 13.47 -0.85 -13.85
N ILE A 171 12.18 -0.98 -13.58
CA ILE A 171 11.10 -0.49 -14.44
C ILE A 171 10.24 0.45 -13.60
N HIS A 172 10.41 1.76 -13.78
CA HIS A 172 9.51 2.77 -13.20
C HIS A 172 8.52 3.20 -14.27
N TYR A 173 7.24 2.87 -14.06
CA TYR A 173 6.19 3.11 -15.04
C TYR A 173 4.97 3.79 -14.43
N LYS A 174 4.48 4.82 -15.11
CA LYS A 174 3.30 5.60 -14.73
C LYS A 174 2.40 5.76 -15.95
N THR A 175 1.09 5.62 -15.75
CA THR A 175 0.06 5.97 -16.73
C THR A 175 -1.24 6.28 -16.01
N ASP A 176 -2.02 7.22 -16.54
CA ASP A 176 -3.36 7.55 -16.03
C ASP A 176 -4.47 6.94 -16.91
N THR A 177 -4.11 6.38 -18.06
CA THR A 177 -5.04 5.73 -19.00
C THR A 177 -4.56 4.33 -19.39
N PRO A 178 -5.46 3.35 -19.58
CA PRO A 178 -6.91 3.39 -19.30
C PRO A 178 -7.27 3.27 -17.80
N VAL A 179 -6.27 3.13 -16.93
CA VAL A 179 -6.37 2.99 -15.47
C VAL A 179 -5.18 3.73 -14.86
N SER A 180 -5.39 4.44 -13.75
CA SER A 180 -4.32 5.03 -12.95
C SER A 180 -3.38 3.93 -12.44
N LEU A 181 -2.12 3.95 -12.87
CA LEU A 181 -1.09 3.02 -12.48
C LEU A 181 0.20 3.80 -12.23
N ARG A 182 0.72 3.71 -10.99
CA ARG A 182 2.06 4.17 -10.62
C ARG A 182 2.81 2.97 -10.09
N SER A 183 3.91 2.59 -10.72
CA SER A 183 4.62 1.35 -10.40
C SER A 183 6.12 1.49 -10.45
N VAL A 184 6.78 0.77 -9.56
CA VAL A 184 8.21 0.52 -9.61
C VAL A 184 8.41 -0.98 -9.46
N LEU A 185 8.96 -1.60 -10.51
CA LEU A 185 9.19 -3.02 -10.63
C LEU A 185 10.70 -3.28 -10.71
N TYR A 186 11.13 -4.37 -10.09
CA TYR A 186 12.50 -4.81 -10.01
C TYR A 186 12.60 -6.27 -10.39
N ILE A 187 13.64 -6.58 -11.14
CA ILE A 187 14.10 -7.95 -11.32
C ILE A 187 15.33 -8.09 -10.42
N PRO A 188 15.30 -8.94 -9.37
CA PRO A 188 16.45 -9.17 -8.52
C PRO A 188 17.67 -9.62 -9.33
N GLN A 189 18.88 -9.30 -8.87
CA GLN A 189 20.07 -9.97 -9.33
C GLN A 189 20.24 -11.23 -8.48
N HIS A 190 19.63 -12.34 -8.90
CA HIS A 190 19.67 -13.61 -8.17
C HIS A 190 19.78 -14.79 -9.12
N ARG A 191 20.55 -15.79 -8.71
CA ARG A 191 20.66 -17.06 -9.43
C ARG A 191 19.82 -18.11 -8.72
N PHE A 192 18.67 -18.43 -9.29
CA PHE A 192 17.79 -19.48 -8.78
C PHE A 192 18.39 -20.87 -9.03
N SER A 193 18.50 -21.65 -7.96
CA SER A 193 18.67 -23.10 -8.05
C SER A 193 17.36 -23.77 -8.50
N MET A 194 17.47 -25.00 -9.01
CA MET A 194 16.28 -25.78 -9.38
C MET A 194 15.34 -26.02 -8.20
N LEU A 195 15.89 -26.18 -6.98
CA LEU A 195 15.11 -26.36 -5.77
C LEU A 195 14.33 -25.08 -5.39
N GLU A 196 14.97 -23.91 -5.47
CA GLU A 196 14.30 -22.63 -5.22
C GLU A 196 13.21 -22.36 -6.24
N TYR A 197 13.47 -22.64 -7.52
CA TYR A 197 12.46 -22.54 -8.58
C TYR A 197 11.25 -23.44 -8.28
N ALA A 198 11.48 -24.72 -7.94
CA ALA A 198 10.41 -25.66 -7.62
C ALA A 198 9.59 -25.23 -6.39
N ALA A 199 10.27 -24.73 -5.34
CA ALA A 199 9.60 -24.20 -4.15
C ALA A 199 8.74 -22.97 -4.48
N GLN A 200 9.24 -22.06 -5.31
CA GLN A 200 8.47 -20.90 -5.75
C GLN A 200 7.31 -21.27 -6.68
N ALA A 201 7.46 -22.30 -7.53
CA ALA A 201 6.39 -22.77 -8.41
C ALA A 201 5.19 -23.34 -7.64
N GLN A 202 5.43 -23.95 -6.46
CA GLN A 202 4.36 -24.43 -5.58
C GLN A 202 3.62 -23.29 -4.88
N ASN A 203 4.36 -22.32 -4.31
CA ASN A 203 3.75 -21.24 -3.53
C ASN A 203 3.24 -20.07 -4.40
N ARG A 204 3.77 -19.91 -5.62
CA ARG A 204 3.45 -18.82 -6.57
C ARG A 204 3.49 -17.43 -5.93
N ASP A 205 4.41 -17.25 -4.98
CA ASP A 205 4.55 -16.00 -4.24
C ASP A 205 5.11 -14.90 -5.15
N CYS A 206 4.24 -13.96 -5.52
CA CYS A 206 4.60 -12.75 -6.25
C CYS A 206 5.28 -11.74 -5.32
N GLY A 207 6.32 -11.04 -5.80
CA GLY A 207 6.98 -9.98 -5.04
C GLY A 207 6.34 -8.60 -5.17
N LEU A 208 5.19 -8.47 -5.86
CA LEU A 208 4.48 -7.21 -6.03
C LEU A 208 3.51 -6.94 -4.89
N SER A 209 3.65 -5.79 -4.25
CA SER A 209 2.68 -5.28 -3.28
C SER A 209 1.71 -4.32 -3.97
N LEU A 210 0.41 -4.54 -3.76
CA LEU A 210 -0.66 -3.66 -4.23
C LEU A 210 -0.96 -2.58 -3.20
N TYR A 211 -0.88 -1.33 -3.62
CA TYR A 211 -1.23 -0.15 -2.87
C TYR A 211 -2.39 0.58 -3.56
N ALA A 212 -3.13 1.34 -2.76
CA ALA A 212 -4.01 2.38 -3.26
C ALA A 212 -3.77 3.63 -2.41
N ARG A 213 -3.43 4.74 -3.07
CA ARG A 213 -3.16 6.02 -2.40
C ARG A 213 -2.09 5.88 -1.31
N ARG A 214 -1.02 5.14 -1.62
CA ARG A 214 0.11 4.81 -0.73
C ARG A 214 -0.24 3.98 0.51
N VAL A 215 -1.46 3.46 0.61
CA VAL A 215 -1.86 2.51 1.66
C VAL A 215 -1.77 1.08 1.13
N LEU A 216 -1.14 0.18 1.88
CA LEU A 216 -1.00 -1.22 1.48
C LEU A 216 -2.36 -1.92 1.49
N ILE A 217 -2.81 -2.38 0.32
CA ILE A 217 -4.03 -3.20 0.17
C ILE A 217 -3.69 -4.68 0.35
N LYS A 218 -2.72 -5.16 -0.43
CA LYS A 218 -2.34 -6.58 -0.41
C LYS A 218 -0.84 -6.74 -0.65
N PRO A 219 -0.09 -7.31 0.32
CA PRO A 219 1.26 -7.76 0.05
C PRO A 219 1.22 -8.99 -0.87
N ASN A 220 2.24 -9.16 -1.71
CA ASN A 220 2.41 -10.33 -2.59
C ASN A 220 1.15 -10.62 -3.43
N ALA A 221 0.63 -9.60 -4.10
CA ALA A 221 -0.58 -9.67 -4.92
C ALA A 221 -0.31 -10.43 -6.22
N LYS A 222 -0.47 -11.76 -6.18
CA LYS A 222 -0.34 -12.67 -7.32
C LYS A 222 -1.24 -12.33 -8.51
N GLU A 223 -2.32 -11.60 -8.27
CA GLU A 223 -3.27 -11.19 -9.32
C GLU A 223 -2.68 -10.16 -10.29
N LEU A 224 -1.58 -9.49 -9.92
CA LEU A 224 -0.95 -8.44 -10.71
C LEU A 224 -0.07 -8.96 -11.85
N LEU A 225 0.36 -10.22 -11.81
CA LEU A 225 1.26 -10.79 -12.80
C LEU A 225 0.80 -12.21 -13.18
N PRO A 226 1.12 -12.67 -14.40
CA PRO A 226 1.05 -14.08 -14.71
C PRO A 226 2.09 -14.86 -13.89
N ASN A 227 1.81 -16.15 -13.65
CA ASN A 227 2.65 -16.99 -12.79
C ASN A 227 4.12 -16.94 -13.22
N TYR A 228 4.41 -17.04 -14.51
CA TYR A 228 5.77 -17.05 -15.03
C TYR A 228 6.57 -15.73 -14.83
N LEU A 229 5.94 -14.66 -14.34
CA LEU A 229 6.61 -13.40 -13.99
C LEU A 229 6.68 -13.15 -12.47
N HIS A 230 6.32 -14.12 -11.64
CA HIS A 230 6.28 -13.99 -10.18
C HIS A 230 7.64 -13.70 -9.51
N PHE A 231 8.75 -13.85 -10.23
CA PHE A 231 10.08 -13.47 -9.78
C PHE A 231 10.27 -11.94 -9.65
N ILE A 232 9.35 -11.14 -10.22
CA ILE A 232 9.38 -9.68 -10.17
C ILE A 232 8.96 -9.20 -8.78
N MET A 233 9.66 -8.16 -8.31
CA MET A 233 9.39 -7.49 -7.04
C MET A 233 9.05 -6.04 -7.25
N GLY A 234 8.32 -5.43 -6.32
CA GLY A 234 8.03 -4.01 -6.43
C GLY A 234 6.70 -3.60 -5.81
N VAL A 235 6.25 -2.44 -6.26
CA VAL A 235 5.02 -1.80 -5.82
C VAL A 235 4.20 -1.38 -7.03
N VAL A 236 2.90 -1.61 -6.92
CA VAL A 236 1.88 -1.12 -7.84
C VAL A 236 0.87 -0.33 -7.01
N ASP A 237 0.71 0.96 -7.33
CA ASP A 237 -0.24 1.87 -6.70
C ASP A 237 -1.25 2.35 -7.73
N SER A 238 -2.53 2.22 -7.41
CA SER A 238 -3.63 2.60 -8.29
C SER A 238 -4.75 3.26 -7.48
N GLU A 239 -5.18 4.43 -7.93
CA GLU A 239 -6.31 5.15 -7.31
C GLU A 239 -7.66 4.55 -7.66
N ASP A 240 -7.71 3.73 -8.72
CA ASP A 240 -8.90 3.03 -9.19
C ASP A 240 -9.20 1.77 -8.37
N ILE A 241 -8.28 1.40 -7.46
CA ILE A 241 -8.48 0.30 -6.51
C ILE A 241 -9.14 0.84 -5.24
N PRO A 242 -10.33 0.36 -4.86
CA PRO A 242 -10.98 0.81 -3.64
C PRO A 242 -10.26 0.30 -2.39
N LEU A 243 -10.11 1.17 -1.38
CA LEU A 243 -9.37 0.86 -0.15
C LEU A 243 -10.04 -0.19 0.75
N ASN A 244 -11.37 -0.34 0.67
CA ASN A 244 -12.16 -1.27 1.47
C ASN A 244 -12.31 -2.65 0.83
N LEU A 245 -11.56 -2.93 -0.25
CA LEU A 245 -11.72 -4.16 -1.00
C LEU A 245 -11.28 -5.35 -0.14
N SER A 246 -12.20 -6.27 0.12
CA SER A 246 -11.87 -7.49 0.84
C SER A 246 -10.87 -8.33 0.02
N ARG A 247 -10.10 -9.19 0.71
CA ARG A 247 -9.12 -10.07 0.06
C ARG A 247 -9.76 -11.01 -0.99
N GLU A 248 -11.04 -11.30 -0.81
CA GLU A 248 -11.86 -12.13 -1.71
C GLU A 248 -12.33 -11.35 -2.94
N MET A 249 -12.80 -10.11 -2.75
CA MET A 249 -13.25 -9.25 -3.84
C MET A 249 -12.11 -8.79 -4.79
N LEU A 250 -10.84 -8.92 -4.37
CA LEU A 250 -9.68 -8.68 -5.23
C LEU A 250 -9.60 -9.67 -6.41
N GLN A 251 -10.00 -10.93 -6.23
CA GLN A 251 -9.76 -11.97 -7.25
C GLN A 251 -10.53 -11.73 -8.56
N ASN A 252 -11.71 -11.10 -8.48
CA ASN A 252 -12.59 -10.86 -9.62
C ASN A 252 -12.64 -9.40 -10.08
N ASN A 253 -11.74 -8.54 -9.57
CA ASN A 253 -11.78 -7.12 -9.88
C ASN A 253 -11.36 -6.85 -11.35
N PRO A 254 -12.20 -6.19 -12.17
CA PRO A 254 -11.87 -5.88 -13.57
C PRO A 254 -10.67 -4.94 -13.71
N VAL A 255 -10.44 -4.04 -12.75
CA VAL A 255 -9.28 -3.14 -12.72
C VAL A 255 -8.00 -3.96 -12.57
N LEU A 256 -7.96 -4.96 -11.69
CA LEU A 256 -6.79 -5.83 -11.53
C LEU A 256 -6.45 -6.60 -12.80
N ARG A 257 -7.45 -7.07 -13.55
CA ARG A 257 -7.21 -7.73 -14.85
C ARG A 257 -6.55 -6.78 -15.86
N LYS A 258 -7.01 -5.52 -15.92
CA LYS A 258 -6.40 -4.49 -16.77
C LYS A 258 -4.97 -4.16 -16.31
N LEU A 259 -4.76 -3.97 -15.01
CA LEU A 259 -3.43 -3.73 -14.44
C LEU A 259 -2.47 -4.86 -14.77
N ARG A 260 -2.89 -6.12 -14.58
CA ARG A 260 -2.07 -7.30 -14.94
C ARG A 260 -1.66 -7.30 -16.40
N LYS A 261 -2.59 -7.01 -17.32
CA LYS A 261 -2.29 -6.92 -18.75
C LYS A 261 -1.26 -5.83 -19.04
N ILE A 262 -1.49 -4.61 -18.56
CA ILE A 262 -0.60 -3.45 -18.76
C ILE A 262 0.81 -3.74 -18.21
N LEU A 263 0.89 -4.29 -17.00
CA LEU A 263 2.17 -4.64 -16.38
C LEU A 263 2.90 -5.71 -17.18
N THR A 264 2.21 -6.78 -17.58
CA THR A 264 2.80 -7.88 -18.36
C THR A 264 3.36 -7.37 -19.68
N ASP A 265 2.56 -6.63 -20.44
CA ASP A 265 2.99 -6.04 -21.71
C ASP A 265 4.20 -5.11 -21.50
N LYS A 266 4.17 -4.27 -20.45
CA LYS A 266 5.27 -3.35 -20.15
C LYS A 266 6.57 -4.09 -19.81
N ILE A 267 6.49 -5.16 -19.02
CA ILE A 267 7.64 -5.98 -18.63
C ILE A 267 8.25 -6.66 -19.85
N LEU A 268 7.43 -7.33 -20.67
CA LEU A 268 7.92 -8.06 -21.84
C LEU A 268 8.55 -7.10 -22.86
N SER A 269 7.89 -5.98 -23.15
CA SER A 269 8.47 -4.96 -24.04
C SER A 269 9.76 -4.36 -23.49
N TYR A 270 9.87 -4.19 -22.16
CA TYR A 270 11.12 -3.73 -21.54
C TYR A 270 12.24 -4.74 -21.75
N LEU A 271 12.00 -6.03 -21.47
CA LEU A 271 12.97 -7.10 -21.66
C LEU A 271 13.44 -7.24 -23.12
N GLN A 272 12.50 -7.16 -24.08
CA GLN A 272 12.82 -7.17 -25.50
C GLN A 272 13.69 -5.98 -25.93
N ASN A 273 13.47 -4.80 -25.35
CA ASN A 273 14.28 -3.62 -25.62
C ASN A 273 15.67 -3.75 -25.02
N GLU A 274 15.78 -4.25 -23.79
CA GLU A 274 17.09 -4.49 -23.15
C GLU A 274 17.88 -5.56 -23.91
N MET A 275 17.24 -6.60 -24.45
CA MET A 275 17.87 -7.58 -25.33
C MET A 275 18.53 -6.95 -26.56
N LYS A 276 17.90 -5.92 -27.15
CA LYS A 276 18.43 -5.19 -28.32
C LYS A 276 19.50 -4.18 -27.94
N LYS A 277 19.40 -3.59 -26.76
CA LYS A 277 20.26 -2.51 -26.28
C LYS A 277 21.56 -3.01 -25.65
N ASP A 278 21.48 -4.08 -24.87
CA ASP A 278 22.59 -4.66 -24.13
C ASP A 278 22.43 -6.19 -24.09
N SER A 279 22.87 -6.84 -25.18
CA SER A 279 22.69 -8.27 -25.40
C SER A 279 23.48 -9.12 -24.39
N GLU A 280 24.64 -8.67 -23.93
CA GLU A 280 25.45 -9.38 -22.94
C GLU A 280 24.77 -9.41 -21.57
N LYS A 281 24.29 -8.25 -21.10
CA LYS A 281 23.53 -8.17 -19.84
C LYS A 281 22.24 -8.99 -19.92
N TYR A 282 21.54 -8.93 -21.05
CA TYR A 282 20.34 -9.73 -21.26
C TYR A 282 20.64 -11.23 -21.26
N ALA A 283 21.75 -11.67 -21.86
CA ALA A 283 22.15 -13.07 -21.86
C ALA A 283 22.40 -13.60 -20.43
N ASP A 284 23.02 -12.80 -19.56
CA ASP A 284 23.18 -13.16 -18.14
C ASP A 284 21.83 -13.26 -17.41
N PHE A 285 20.94 -12.29 -17.62
CA PHE A 285 19.57 -12.36 -17.13
C PHE A 285 18.85 -13.63 -17.63
N TYR A 286 18.91 -13.91 -18.93
CA TYR A 286 18.25 -15.07 -19.53
C TYR A 286 18.78 -16.38 -18.94
N LYS A 287 20.10 -16.48 -18.73
CA LYS A 287 20.70 -17.64 -18.07
C LYS A 287 20.14 -17.88 -16.66
N GLN A 288 19.83 -16.82 -15.93
CA GLN A 288 19.29 -16.89 -14.56
C GLN A 288 17.77 -17.12 -14.52
N TYR A 289 17.02 -16.58 -15.48
CA TYR A 289 15.55 -16.52 -15.43
C TYR A 289 14.83 -17.33 -16.53
N SER A 290 15.55 -17.98 -17.45
CA SER A 290 14.95 -18.68 -18.61
C SER A 290 13.93 -19.76 -18.25
N LEU A 291 14.04 -20.41 -17.09
CA LEU A 291 13.05 -21.41 -16.66
C LEU A 291 11.66 -20.79 -16.50
N PHE A 292 11.59 -19.61 -15.88
CA PHE A 292 10.34 -18.86 -15.74
C PHE A 292 9.80 -18.46 -17.12
N LEU A 293 10.64 -17.91 -18.00
CA LEU A 293 10.17 -17.51 -19.35
C LEU A 293 9.66 -18.71 -20.17
N LYS A 294 10.35 -19.85 -20.08
CA LYS A 294 9.93 -21.11 -20.74
C LYS A 294 8.60 -21.62 -20.18
N GLU A 295 8.36 -21.51 -18.87
CA GLU A 295 7.05 -21.78 -18.28
C GLU A 295 5.97 -20.90 -18.92
N GLY A 296 6.27 -19.61 -19.16
CA GLY A 296 5.37 -18.67 -19.83
C GLY A 296 4.95 -19.14 -21.22
N ILE A 297 5.90 -19.59 -22.04
CA ILE A 297 5.64 -20.11 -23.40
C ILE A 297 4.67 -21.31 -23.35
N VAL A 298 4.85 -22.22 -22.38
CA VAL A 298 4.03 -23.42 -22.26
C VAL A 298 2.64 -23.11 -21.68
N THR A 299 2.55 -22.19 -20.73
CA THR A 299 1.33 -21.96 -19.94
C THR A 299 0.44 -20.84 -20.47
N GLN A 300 0.96 -19.95 -21.32
CA GLN A 300 0.24 -18.77 -21.83
C GLN A 300 0.48 -18.60 -23.35
N PRO A 301 -0.27 -19.32 -24.21
CA PRO A 301 -0.10 -19.27 -25.66
C PRO A 301 -0.18 -17.86 -26.23
N ASP A 302 -1.08 -17.01 -25.71
CA ASP A 302 -1.27 -15.62 -26.15
C ASP A 302 -0.03 -14.72 -25.94
N HIS A 303 0.89 -15.13 -25.06
CA HIS A 303 2.13 -14.41 -24.79
C HIS A 303 3.35 -15.05 -25.46
N SER A 304 3.20 -16.23 -26.07
CA SER A 304 4.31 -17.05 -26.57
C SER A 304 5.17 -16.35 -27.62
N GLU A 305 4.60 -15.51 -28.48
CA GLU A 305 5.37 -14.74 -29.46
C GLU A 305 6.19 -13.59 -28.84
N LYS A 306 5.74 -13.07 -27.70
CA LYS A 306 6.39 -11.95 -27.02
C LYS A 306 7.47 -12.40 -26.04
N VAL A 307 7.28 -13.56 -25.41
CA VAL A 307 8.19 -14.16 -24.41
C VAL A 307 9.39 -14.81 -25.10
#